data_AF-A0A0N0RZI4-F1
#
_entry.id   AF-A0A0N0RZI4-F1
#
_cell.length_a   1.000
_cell.length_b   1.000
_cell.length_c   1.000
_cell.angle_alpha   90.00
_cell.angle_beta   90.00
_cell.angle_gamma   90.00
#
_symmetry.space_group_name_H-M   'P 1'
#
loop_
_entity.id
_entity.type
_entity.pdbx_description
1 polymer ?
#
loop_
_entity_poly.entity_id
_entity_poly.type
_entity_poly.pdbx_seq_one_letter_code
_entity_poly.pdbx_strand_id
1 'polypeptide(L)'
;MKFSQPLLLALPFLQSAAAQGGGMVGLGWTVENVTDAGLSEIFFPMDISGAPHEGGFYFAQQFGFVNQDNVGYTGLQPRENDHGLPVIHGVFSSFNEGTTSDDPNCSDGADGGAGVSCAVEIVSSYDHQYQLHIKNTEGTKWVGTLVDVVKGNSTQIGSYTLPAGSKGIQSSQLGFVELYGWNDEKKEHVCSDVPKQSVIFGAPISKGYTGSLSGPYEYGDCLFCHRWMVNGGRSEAEIMYVWLVHEA
;
A
#
# COMPACT_ATOMS: atom_id res chain seq x y z
N MET A 1 -10.83 47.71 23.39
CA MET A 1 -9.84 46.63 23.17
C MET A 1 -10.62 45.37 22.85
N LYS A 2 -10.64 44.93 21.59
CA LYS A 2 -11.30 43.69 21.15
C LYS A 2 -10.20 42.74 20.69
N PHE A 3 -10.08 41.61 21.38
CA PHE A 3 -9.18 40.53 20.97
C PHE A 3 -9.80 39.81 19.76
N SER A 4 -9.03 39.74 18.67
CA SER A 4 -9.34 38.95 17.48
C SER A 4 -8.78 37.54 17.71
N GLN A 5 -9.63 36.53 17.57
CA GLN A 5 -9.28 35.12 17.69
C GLN A 5 -9.02 34.57 16.27
N PRO A 6 -7.89 33.90 16.00
CA PRO A 6 -7.62 33.38 14.67
C PRO A 6 -8.49 32.13 14.45
N LEU A 7 -9.21 32.14 13.33
CA LEU A 7 -9.98 31.02 12.84
C LEU A 7 -9.00 30.00 12.25
N LEU A 8 -8.78 28.89 12.96
CA LEU A 8 -8.08 27.72 12.42
C LEU A 8 -8.93 27.11 11.31
N LEU A 9 -8.57 27.38 10.07
CA LEU A 9 -9.07 26.66 8.90
C LEU A 9 -8.46 25.25 8.93
N ALA A 10 -9.25 24.27 9.38
CA ALA A 10 -8.98 22.88 9.09
C ALA A 10 -9.11 22.69 7.57
N LEU A 11 -8.00 22.47 6.87
CA LEU A 11 -8.07 22.03 5.48
C LEU A 11 -8.71 20.64 5.46
N PRO A 12 -9.79 20.43 4.71
CA PRO A 12 -10.25 19.08 4.43
C PRO A 12 -9.17 18.44 3.56
N PHE A 13 -8.63 17.31 4.02
CA PHE A 13 -7.91 16.39 3.14
C PHE A 13 -8.90 16.03 2.03
N LEU A 14 -8.65 16.49 0.81
CA LEU A 14 -9.34 16.02 -0.38
C LEU A 14 -8.97 14.54 -0.52
N GLN A 15 -9.82 13.66 0.00
CA GLN A 15 -9.81 12.25 -0.36
C GLN A 15 -10.06 12.20 -1.87
N SER A 16 -9.06 11.78 -2.64
CA SER A 16 -9.27 11.46 -4.04
C SER A 16 -10.35 10.38 -4.10
N ALA A 17 -11.46 10.71 -4.75
CA ALA A 17 -12.63 9.86 -4.90
C ALA A 17 -12.39 8.83 -6.04
N ALA A 18 -11.32 8.06 -5.94
CA ALA A 18 -11.21 6.80 -6.68
C ALA A 18 -12.07 5.77 -5.93
N ALA A 19 -13.07 5.24 -6.62
CA ALA A 19 -14.04 4.21 -6.24
C ALA A 19 -13.77 3.48 -4.90
N GLN A 20 -14.60 3.72 -3.88
CA GLN A 20 -14.57 2.99 -2.60
C GLN A 20 -15.43 1.71 -2.63
N GLY A 21 -15.41 0.95 -3.73
CA GLY A 21 -16.10 -0.33 -3.81
C GLY A 21 -15.08 -1.45 -3.87
N GLY A 22 -14.54 -1.92 -2.74
CA GLY A 22 -13.57 -3.01 -2.73
C GLY A 22 -12.52 -2.92 -1.64
N GLY A 23 -12.24 -1.70 -1.17
CA GLY A 23 -11.45 -1.49 0.04
C GLY A 23 -12.17 -2.05 1.27
N MET A 24 -11.43 -2.80 2.09
CA MET A 24 -11.98 -3.47 3.28
C MET A 24 -11.35 -2.95 4.57
N VAL A 25 -10.02 -2.79 4.56
CA VAL A 25 -9.26 -2.35 5.73
C VAL A 25 -8.29 -1.27 5.34
N GLY A 26 -8.28 -0.18 6.10
CA GLY A 26 -7.27 0.85 6.02
C GLY A 26 -6.36 0.79 7.23
N LEU A 27 -5.13 1.25 7.05
CA LEU A 27 -4.22 1.61 8.13
C LEU A 27 -3.49 2.89 7.75
N GLY A 28 -2.98 3.63 8.71
CA GLY A 28 -2.10 4.77 8.48
C GLY A 28 -0.66 4.38 8.81
N TRP A 29 0.29 5.06 8.17
CA TRP A 29 1.68 5.05 8.57
C TRP A 29 2.22 6.47 8.66
N THR A 30 3.20 6.67 9.52
CA THR A 30 3.92 7.95 9.67
C THR A 30 5.41 7.71 9.83
N VAL A 31 6.21 8.70 9.48
CA VAL A 31 7.65 8.79 9.72
C VAL A 31 7.92 10.16 10.35
N GLU A 32 8.51 10.17 11.55
CA GLU A 32 8.74 11.40 12.31
C GLU A 32 9.95 12.19 11.77
N ASN A 33 9.95 13.52 11.99
CA ASN A 33 11.06 14.44 11.70
C ASN A 33 11.51 14.51 10.23
N VAL A 34 10.62 14.17 9.29
CA VAL A 34 10.87 14.35 7.85
C VAL A 34 10.87 15.85 7.52
N THR A 35 11.89 16.28 6.78
CA THR A 35 12.01 17.69 6.33
C THR A 35 11.11 17.97 5.12
N ASP A 36 10.96 19.24 4.73
CA ASP A 36 10.22 19.65 3.51
C ASP A 36 10.81 19.10 2.18
N ALA A 37 11.98 18.45 2.23
CA ALA A 37 12.53 17.71 1.10
C ALA A 37 11.83 16.35 0.88
N GLY A 38 11.17 15.81 1.90
CA GLY A 38 10.64 14.43 1.91
C GLY A 38 11.73 13.38 2.13
N LEU A 39 11.31 12.12 2.22
CA LEU A 39 12.18 10.95 2.31
C LEU A 39 12.70 10.59 0.92
N SER A 40 13.98 10.26 0.78
CA SER A 40 14.55 9.74 -0.47
C SER A 40 14.43 8.21 -0.61
N GLU A 41 14.09 7.54 0.48
CA GLU A 41 14.03 6.08 0.57
C GLU A 41 13.08 5.67 1.71
N ILE A 42 12.29 4.63 1.49
CA ILE A 42 11.43 4.02 2.50
C ILE A 42 11.28 2.52 2.22
N PHE A 43 11.23 1.72 3.28
CA PHE A 43 10.89 0.31 3.22
C PHE A 43 9.56 0.08 3.92
N PHE A 44 8.69 -0.73 3.30
CA PHE A 44 7.46 -1.21 3.89
C PHE A 44 7.56 -2.71 4.13
N PRO A 45 7.79 -3.15 5.38
CA PRO A 45 7.78 -4.57 5.71
C PRO A 45 6.38 -5.17 5.57
N MET A 46 6.30 -6.38 5.03
CA MET A 46 5.05 -7.12 4.85
C MET A 46 5.27 -8.62 5.04
N ASP A 47 4.32 -9.28 5.72
CA ASP A 47 4.23 -10.74 5.85
C ASP A 47 2.87 -11.20 5.32
N ILE A 48 2.89 -12.10 4.35
CA ILE A 48 1.68 -12.65 3.70
C ILE A 48 1.51 -14.16 3.95
N SER A 49 2.23 -14.72 4.93
CA SER A 49 2.22 -16.15 5.24
C SER A 49 0.83 -16.72 5.58
N GLY A 50 -0.07 -15.86 6.07
CA GLY A 50 -1.45 -16.23 6.36
C GLY A 50 -2.45 -15.95 5.24
N ALA A 51 -2.00 -15.50 4.06
CA ALA A 51 -2.84 -15.33 2.89
C ALA A 51 -2.97 -16.66 2.10
N PRO A 52 -4.17 -17.02 1.61
CA PRO A 52 -4.32 -18.12 0.67
C PRO A 52 -3.62 -17.81 -0.65
N HIS A 53 -3.23 -18.86 -1.36
CA HIS A 53 -2.61 -18.77 -2.68
C HIS A 53 -3.71 -18.66 -3.75
N GLU A 54 -4.41 -17.53 -3.73
CA GLU A 54 -5.56 -17.24 -4.58
C GLU A 54 -5.50 -15.77 -5.01
N GLY A 55 -5.87 -15.47 -6.25
CA GLY A 55 -6.00 -14.09 -6.71
C GLY A 55 -7.18 -13.35 -6.07
N GLY A 56 -7.18 -12.02 -6.20
CA GLY A 56 -8.31 -11.16 -5.81
C GLY A 56 -7.99 -10.13 -4.74
N PHE A 57 -6.95 -10.36 -3.93
CA PHE A 57 -6.57 -9.43 -2.87
C PHE A 57 -5.36 -8.59 -3.22
N TYR A 58 -5.35 -7.37 -2.69
CA TYR A 58 -4.20 -6.49 -2.72
C TYR A 58 -3.90 -5.97 -1.33
N PHE A 59 -2.66 -6.20 -0.88
CA PHE A 59 -2.10 -5.66 0.35
C PHE A 59 -1.14 -4.55 -0.02
N ALA A 60 -1.47 -3.30 0.30
CA ALA A 60 -0.80 -2.15 -0.26
C ALA A 60 -0.45 -1.08 0.77
N GLN A 61 0.63 -0.37 0.49
CA GLN A 61 1.00 0.88 1.14
C GLN A 61 0.99 1.99 0.08
N GLN A 62 0.17 3.01 0.31
CA GLN A 62 0.20 4.23 -0.48
C GLN A 62 1.30 5.16 0.04
N PHE A 63 1.78 6.05 -0.81
CA PHE A 63 2.71 7.12 -0.45
C PHE A 63 2.46 8.35 -1.32
N GLY A 64 2.58 9.55 -0.73
CA GLY A 64 2.55 10.81 -1.48
C GLY A 64 3.96 11.30 -1.78
N PHE A 65 4.11 12.13 -2.81
CA PHE A 65 5.36 12.87 -3.06
C PHE A 65 5.16 14.35 -2.74
N VAL A 66 6.21 15.01 -2.23
CA VAL A 66 6.17 16.45 -2.03
C VAL A 66 6.08 17.15 -3.40
N ASN A 67 5.23 18.19 -3.49
CA ASN A 67 4.87 18.94 -4.70
C ASN A 67 4.12 18.12 -5.76
N GLN A 68 3.40 17.08 -5.37
CA GLN A 68 2.55 16.28 -6.24
C GLN A 68 1.17 16.12 -5.59
N ASP A 69 0.13 16.04 -6.42
CA ASP A 69 -1.27 16.05 -5.97
C ASP A 69 -1.83 14.63 -5.74
N ASN A 70 -1.26 13.62 -6.40
CA ASN A 70 -1.71 12.23 -6.30
C ASN A 70 -0.67 11.34 -5.60
N VAL A 71 -1.14 10.16 -5.20
CA VAL A 71 -0.33 9.15 -4.53
C VAL A 71 0.38 8.24 -5.52
N GLY A 72 1.32 7.46 -5.03
CA GLY A 72 1.67 6.15 -5.57
C GLY A 72 1.27 5.07 -4.57
N TYR A 73 1.36 3.81 -5.00
CA TYR A 73 1.31 2.68 -4.09
C TYR A 73 2.37 1.65 -4.43
N THR A 74 2.62 0.77 -3.47
CA THR A 74 3.31 -0.49 -3.68
C THR A 74 2.66 -1.56 -2.82
N GLY A 75 2.72 -2.81 -3.24
CA GLY A 75 2.12 -3.88 -2.48
C GLY A 75 2.33 -5.25 -3.08
N LEU A 76 1.72 -6.24 -2.44
CA LEU A 76 1.73 -7.63 -2.84
C LEU A 76 0.30 -8.11 -3.08
N GLN A 77 0.11 -8.83 -4.18
CA GLN A 77 -1.12 -9.54 -4.50
C GLN A 77 -0.82 -11.03 -4.45
N PRO A 78 -1.50 -11.79 -3.59
CA PRO A 78 -1.48 -13.24 -3.67
C PRO A 78 -1.96 -13.74 -5.04
N ARG A 79 -1.44 -14.90 -5.45
CA ARG A 79 -1.74 -15.58 -6.71
C ARG A 79 -1.90 -17.07 -6.48
N GLU A 80 -2.61 -17.70 -7.40
CA GLU A 80 -2.60 -19.15 -7.52
C GLU A 80 -1.17 -19.68 -7.71
N ASN A 81 -0.92 -20.89 -7.23
CA ASN A 81 0.34 -21.57 -7.48
C ASN A 81 0.55 -21.79 -8.99
N ASP A 82 1.73 -21.46 -9.49
CA ASP A 82 2.16 -21.82 -10.84
C ASP A 82 3.00 -23.09 -10.80
N HIS A 83 2.57 -24.13 -11.51
CA HIS A 83 3.21 -25.45 -11.49
C HIS A 83 3.48 -26.01 -10.07
N GLY A 84 2.60 -25.70 -9.11
CA GLY A 84 2.71 -26.10 -7.71
C GLY A 84 3.65 -25.25 -6.86
N LEU A 85 4.19 -24.15 -7.41
CA LEU A 85 5.06 -23.21 -6.70
C LEU A 85 4.28 -21.94 -6.33
N PRO A 86 4.50 -21.37 -5.13
CA PRO A 86 3.85 -20.12 -4.74
C PRO A 86 4.31 -18.95 -5.60
N VAL A 87 3.36 -18.11 -6.00
CA VAL A 87 3.59 -16.92 -6.81
C VAL A 87 3.07 -15.70 -6.08
N ILE A 88 3.86 -14.63 -6.10
CA ILE A 88 3.52 -13.32 -5.54
C ILE A 88 3.57 -12.31 -6.67
N HIS A 89 2.48 -11.56 -6.85
CA HIS A 89 2.47 -10.46 -7.80
C HIS A 89 2.82 -9.16 -7.07
N GLY A 90 4.00 -8.60 -7.36
CA GLY A 90 4.48 -7.35 -6.79
C GLY A 90 4.07 -6.16 -7.64
N VAL A 91 3.60 -5.09 -7.00
CA VAL A 91 3.08 -3.90 -7.69
C VAL A 91 3.80 -2.63 -7.20
N PHE A 92 4.06 -1.71 -8.12
CA PHE A 92 4.60 -0.37 -7.86
C PHE A 92 4.06 0.62 -8.89
N SER A 93 3.25 1.58 -8.44
CA SER A 93 2.55 2.50 -9.33
C SER A 93 2.58 3.94 -8.83
N SER A 94 2.43 4.89 -9.75
CA SER A 94 2.25 6.32 -9.50
C SER A 94 0.99 6.78 -10.23
N PHE A 95 0.14 7.53 -9.55
CA PHE A 95 -1.07 8.16 -10.11
C PHE A 95 -0.82 9.62 -10.50
N ASN A 96 0.43 10.08 -10.41
CA ASN A 96 0.78 11.45 -10.76
C ASN A 96 0.82 11.62 -12.27
N GLU A 97 0.03 12.55 -12.79
CA GLU A 97 0.01 12.91 -14.20
C GLU A 97 1.40 13.36 -14.66
N GLY A 98 1.82 12.94 -15.86
CA GLY A 98 3.14 13.23 -16.40
C GLY A 98 4.27 12.35 -15.84
N THR A 99 3.95 11.35 -15.00
CA THR A 99 4.89 10.26 -14.70
C THR A 99 5.18 9.47 -15.99
N THR A 100 6.44 9.09 -16.21
CA THR A 100 6.86 8.28 -17.35
C THR A 100 7.74 7.11 -16.91
N SER A 101 7.88 6.09 -17.75
CA SER A 101 8.78 4.96 -17.49
C SER A 101 9.41 4.43 -18.78
N ASP A 102 10.63 3.94 -18.65
CA ASP A 102 11.36 3.18 -19.66
C ASP A 102 11.56 1.70 -19.25
N ASP A 103 10.94 1.29 -18.15
CA ASP A 103 11.11 -0.02 -17.55
C ASP A 103 10.16 -1.05 -18.18
N PRO A 104 10.63 -2.24 -18.59
CA PRO A 104 9.80 -3.24 -19.26
C PRO A 104 8.69 -3.82 -18.38
N ASN A 105 8.78 -3.68 -17.06
CA ASN A 105 7.73 -4.13 -16.14
C ASN A 105 6.60 -3.10 -16.00
N CYS A 106 6.75 -1.92 -16.61
CA CYS A 106 5.84 -0.80 -16.46
C CYS A 106 5.01 -0.55 -17.72
N SER A 107 3.84 0.05 -17.52
CA SER A 107 2.92 0.47 -18.56
C SER A 107 2.34 1.84 -18.23
N ASP A 108 1.93 2.56 -19.28
CA ASP A 108 1.28 3.85 -19.14
C ASP A 108 -0.10 3.69 -18.48
N GLY A 109 -0.39 4.58 -17.54
CA GLY A 109 -1.61 4.63 -16.76
C GLY A 109 -1.53 3.83 -15.45
N ALA A 110 -2.36 4.23 -14.49
CA ALA A 110 -2.57 3.54 -13.22
C ALA A 110 -4.07 3.37 -13.00
N ASP A 111 -4.53 2.12 -12.92
CA ASP A 111 -5.94 1.72 -12.83
C ASP A 111 -6.85 2.38 -13.89
N GLY A 112 -6.34 2.50 -15.12
CA GLY A 112 -7.04 3.15 -16.23
C GLY A 112 -7.01 4.68 -16.20
N GLY A 113 -6.44 5.28 -15.15
CA GLY A 113 -6.20 6.71 -15.01
C GLY A 113 -4.79 7.14 -15.43
N ALA A 114 -4.44 8.38 -15.09
CA ALA A 114 -3.13 8.95 -15.36
C ALA A 114 -2.02 8.28 -14.52
N GLY A 115 -0.78 8.34 -15.02
CA GLY A 115 0.40 7.89 -14.30
C GLY A 115 1.06 6.67 -14.92
N VAL A 116 1.69 5.83 -14.10
CA VAL A 116 2.42 4.61 -14.53
C VAL A 116 2.15 3.49 -13.54
N SER A 117 1.95 2.28 -14.05
CA SER A 117 1.82 1.08 -13.24
C SER A 117 2.87 0.04 -13.64
N CYS A 118 3.58 -0.49 -12.65
CA CYS A 118 4.58 -1.53 -12.82
C CYS A 118 4.22 -2.77 -12.01
N ALA A 119 4.48 -3.94 -12.59
CA ALA A 119 4.26 -5.20 -11.89
C ALA A 119 5.19 -6.32 -12.34
N VAL A 120 5.41 -7.28 -11.46
CA VAL A 120 6.18 -8.49 -11.74
C VAL A 120 5.61 -9.69 -10.99
N GLU A 121 5.65 -10.87 -11.61
CA GLU A 121 5.37 -12.14 -10.95
C GLU A 121 6.66 -12.70 -10.34
N ILE A 122 6.62 -13.04 -9.05
CA ILE A 122 7.75 -13.59 -8.31
C ILE A 122 7.40 -14.98 -7.79
N VAL A 123 8.14 -15.99 -8.21
CA VAL A 123 8.06 -17.34 -7.60
C VAL A 123 8.83 -17.34 -6.29
N SER A 124 8.13 -17.23 -5.15
CA SER A 124 8.75 -17.24 -3.82
C SER A 124 7.75 -17.62 -2.72
N SER A 125 8.26 -18.11 -1.60
CA SER A 125 7.45 -18.62 -0.48
C SER A 125 6.66 -17.51 0.20
N TYR A 126 5.43 -17.82 0.63
CA TYR A 126 4.61 -16.89 1.43
C TYR A 126 5.10 -16.84 2.88
N ASP A 127 5.81 -17.88 3.35
CA ASP A 127 6.39 -17.95 4.70
C ASP A 127 7.58 -16.99 4.91
N HIS A 128 7.97 -16.24 3.88
CA HIS A 128 9.08 -15.31 3.95
C HIS A 128 8.60 -13.92 4.35
N GLN A 129 9.43 -13.24 5.15
CA GLN A 129 9.24 -11.82 5.41
C GLN A 129 9.79 -11.01 4.23
N TYR A 130 8.95 -10.11 3.71
CA TYR A 130 9.29 -9.22 2.62
C TYR A 130 9.40 -7.77 3.06
N GLN A 131 10.14 -6.98 2.29
CA GLN A 131 10.15 -5.52 2.36
C GLN A 131 10.00 -4.93 0.97
N LEU A 132 9.03 -4.04 0.80
CA LEU A 132 8.90 -3.23 -0.42
C LEU A 132 9.75 -1.98 -0.25
N HIS A 133 10.80 -1.88 -1.04
CA HIS A 133 11.78 -0.82 -0.99
C HIS A 133 11.55 0.17 -2.13
N ILE A 134 11.28 1.42 -1.77
CA ILE A 134 11.06 2.51 -2.71
C ILE A 134 12.19 3.51 -2.55
N LYS A 135 12.90 3.78 -3.64
CA LYS A 135 14.12 4.60 -3.59
C LYS A 135 14.20 5.59 -4.74
N ASN A 136 14.56 6.82 -4.42
CA ASN A 136 14.98 7.81 -5.39
C ASN A 136 16.43 7.52 -5.83
N THR A 137 16.64 7.30 -7.12
CA THR A 137 17.96 6.93 -7.67
C THR A 137 18.67 8.10 -8.33
N GLU A 138 17.92 8.97 -9.02
CA GLU A 138 18.44 10.16 -9.68
C GLU A 138 17.30 11.14 -9.95
N GLY A 139 17.49 12.43 -9.66
CA GLY A 139 16.49 13.46 -9.97
C GLY A 139 15.11 13.09 -9.42
N THR A 140 14.13 12.89 -10.31
CA THR A 140 12.77 12.45 -9.97
C THR A 140 12.50 10.98 -10.34
N LYS A 141 13.54 10.19 -10.61
CA LYS A 141 13.45 8.74 -10.88
C LYS A 141 13.35 7.95 -9.58
N TRP A 142 12.39 7.04 -9.54
CA TRP A 142 12.10 6.16 -8.42
C TRP A 142 12.09 4.71 -8.87
N VAL A 143 12.59 3.83 -8.00
CA VAL A 143 12.64 2.39 -8.21
C VAL A 143 11.90 1.70 -7.07
N GLY A 144 10.99 0.80 -7.42
CA GLY A 144 10.30 -0.11 -6.51
C GLY A 144 10.93 -1.49 -6.57
N THR A 145 11.27 -2.07 -5.42
CA THR A 145 11.95 -3.37 -5.31
C THR A 145 11.31 -4.21 -4.21
N LEU A 146 11.05 -5.48 -4.49
CA LEU A 146 10.72 -6.48 -3.48
C LEU A 146 12.02 -7.08 -2.92
N VAL A 147 12.20 -7.02 -1.61
CA VAL A 147 13.33 -7.63 -0.90
C VAL A 147 12.82 -8.81 -0.10
N ASP A 148 13.35 -10.00 -0.36
CA ASP A 148 13.15 -11.19 0.47
C ASP A 148 14.20 -11.16 1.58
N VAL A 149 13.77 -10.88 2.81
CA VAL A 149 14.68 -10.69 3.94
C VAL A 149 15.29 -12.03 4.39
N VAL A 150 14.61 -13.15 4.14
CA VAL A 150 15.05 -14.50 4.51
C VAL A 150 16.18 -14.96 3.59
N LYS A 151 16.02 -14.79 2.27
CA LYS A 151 17.04 -15.16 1.27
C LYS A 151 18.10 -14.09 1.06
N GLY A 152 17.80 -12.83 1.39
CA GLY A 152 18.68 -11.68 1.14
C GLY A 152 18.77 -11.28 -0.34
N ASN A 153 17.88 -11.76 -1.20
CA ASN A 153 17.81 -11.35 -2.60
C ASN A 153 16.72 -10.29 -2.82
N SER A 154 16.79 -9.62 -3.97
CA SER A 154 15.88 -8.53 -4.33
C SER A 154 15.45 -8.65 -5.78
N THR A 155 14.18 -8.34 -6.05
CA THR A 155 13.57 -8.31 -7.38
C THR A 155 13.04 -6.90 -7.64
N GLN A 156 13.50 -6.27 -8.71
CA GLN A 156 12.94 -4.99 -9.14
C GLN A 156 11.51 -5.20 -9.64
N ILE A 157 10.56 -4.45 -9.07
CA ILE A 157 9.17 -4.44 -9.52
C ILE A 157 9.06 -3.53 -10.75
N GLY A 158 9.68 -2.36 -10.69
CA GLY A 158 9.77 -1.44 -11.81
C GLY A 158 10.38 -0.11 -11.40
N SER A 159 10.40 0.82 -12.35
CA SER A 159 10.90 2.18 -12.13
C SER A 159 10.12 3.20 -12.95
N TYR A 160 9.99 4.41 -12.43
CA TYR A 160 9.34 5.52 -13.12
C TYR A 160 10.00 6.85 -12.77
N THR A 161 9.77 7.86 -13.59
CA THR A 161 10.23 9.24 -13.38
C THR A 161 9.03 10.14 -13.18
N LEU A 162 8.96 10.80 -12.03
CA LEU A 162 7.90 11.76 -11.72
C LEU A 162 8.12 13.10 -12.45
N PRO A 163 7.07 13.93 -12.61
CA PRO A 163 7.18 15.26 -13.18
C PRO A 163 8.24 16.14 -12.50
N ALA A 164 8.82 17.06 -13.28
CA ALA A 164 9.79 18.01 -12.77
C ALA A 164 9.24 18.82 -11.57
N GLY A 165 10.07 19.01 -10.55
CA GLY A 165 9.68 19.71 -9.31
C GLY A 165 9.15 18.79 -8.19
N SER A 166 8.89 17.51 -8.50
CA SER A 166 8.66 16.46 -7.51
C SER A 166 9.87 16.31 -6.60
N LYS A 167 9.64 16.03 -5.31
CA LYS A 167 10.71 15.73 -4.34
C LYS A 167 10.48 14.36 -3.68
N GLY A 168 10.97 14.20 -2.45
CA GLY A 168 10.88 12.98 -1.67
C GLY A 168 9.44 12.59 -1.29
N ILE A 169 9.33 11.40 -0.73
CA ILE A 169 8.09 10.84 -0.18
C ILE A 169 7.68 11.65 1.05
N GLN A 170 6.38 11.94 1.17
CA GLN A 170 5.78 12.63 2.30
C GLN A 170 5.89 11.80 3.59
N SER A 171 5.75 12.45 4.75
CA SER A 171 5.96 11.83 6.06
C SER A 171 4.87 10.86 6.51
N SER A 172 3.76 10.77 5.79
CA SER A 172 2.63 9.93 6.19
C SER A 172 1.74 9.62 5.00
N GLN A 173 1.13 8.45 5.00
CA GLN A 173 0.05 8.09 4.10
C GLN A 173 -0.70 6.87 4.67
N LEU A 174 -1.66 6.34 3.92
CA LEU A 174 -2.43 5.15 4.24
C LEU A 174 -1.84 3.89 3.60
N GLY A 175 -2.18 2.76 4.16
CA GLY A 175 -2.15 1.45 3.54
C GLY A 175 -3.56 0.87 3.50
N PHE A 176 -3.75 -0.17 2.70
CA PHE A 176 -5.05 -0.80 2.55
C PHE A 176 -4.96 -2.30 2.24
N VAL A 177 -6.05 -2.99 2.57
CA VAL A 177 -6.37 -4.33 2.09
C VAL A 177 -7.66 -4.24 1.28
N GLU A 178 -7.59 -4.69 0.04
CA GLU A 178 -8.66 -4.57 -0.93
C GLU A 178 -8.93 -5.91 -1.61
N LEU A 179 -10.21 -6.16 -1.91
CA LEU A 179 -10.65 -7.20 -2.83
C LEU A 179 -10.95 -6.54 -4.18
N TYR A 180 -9.97 -6.49 -5.08
CA TYR A 180 -10.04 -5.64 -6.27
C TYR A 180 -11.12 -6.08 -7.27
N GLY A 181 -11.60 -7.32 -7.17
CA GLY A 181 -12.75 -7.80 -7.96
C GLY A 181 -14.07 -7.11 -7.62
N TRP A 182 -14.14 -6.41 -6.48
CA TRP A 182 -15.31 -5.65 -6.04
C TRP A 182 -15.31 -4.20 -6.52
N ASN A 183 -14.24 -3.76 -7.22
CA ASN A 183 -14.16 -2.45 -7.90
C ASN A 183 -15.04 -2.40 -9.16
N ASP A 184 -16.21 -3.03 -9.13
CA ASP A 184 -17.12 -3.20 -10.26
C ASP A 184 -18.37 -2.30 -10.19
N GLU A 185 -18.34 -1.29 -9.32
CA GLU A 185 -19.40 -0.32 -9.06
C GLU A 185 -20.75 -0.95 -8.63
N LYS A 186 -20.79 -2.23 -8.27
CA LYS A 186 -22.00 -2.85 -7.72
C LYS A 186 -22.29 -2.28 -6.33
N LYS A 187 -23.59 -2.17 -6.04
CA LYS A 187 -24.08 -1.59 -4.78
C LYS A 187 -24.12 -2.58 -3.61
N GLU A 188 -24.06 -3.88 -3.90
CA GLU A 188 -24.24 -4.91 -2.90
C GLU A 188 -23.25 -6.05 -3.15
N HIS A 189 -22.25 -6.13 -2.27
CA HIS A 189 -21.36 -7.26 -2.15
C HIS A 189 -21.75 -8.10 -0.93
N VAL A 190 -21.61 -9.42 -1.05
CA VAL A 190 -21.93 -10.35 0.03
C VAL A 190 -20.68 -10.59 0.86
N CYS A 191 -20.61 -9.97 2.04
CA CYS A 191 -19.43 -10.08 2.93
C CYS A 191 -19.14 -11.51 3.41
N SER A 192 -20.14 -12.39 3.41
CA SER A 192 -19.90 -13.79 3.71
C SER A 192 -19.13 -14.55 2.62
N ASP A 193 -18.96 -13.96 1.44
CA ASP A 193 -18.24 -14.60 0.34
C ASP A 193 -16.75 -14.19 0.31
N VAL A 194 -16.35 -13.24 1.17
CA VAL A 194 -14.96 -12.80 1.27
C VAL A 194 -14.14 -13.93 1.93
N PRO A 195 -13.18 -14.54 1.20
CA PRO A 195 -12.34 -15.58 1.77
C PRO A 195 -11.46 -15.02 2.88
N LYS A 196 -11.06 -15.90 3.80
CA LYS A 196 -10.18 -15.53 4.89
C LYS A 196 -8.81 -15.14 4.37
N GLN A 197 -8.31 -13.98 4.81
CA GLN A 197 -6.99 -13.45 4.49
C GLN A 197 -6.24 -13.07 5.77
N SER A 198 -4.91 -13.06 5.72
CA SER A 198 -4.11 -12.51 6.80
C SER A 198 -2.84 -11.90 6.23
N VAL A 199 -2.52 -10.69 6.69
CA VAL A 199 -1.33 -9.96 6.32
C VAL A 199 -0.82 -9.18 7.53
N ILE A 200 0.49 -9.09 7.70
CA ILE A 200 1.11 -8.22 8.70
C ILE A 200 1.80 -7.08 7.98
N PHE A 201 1.46 -5.86 8.37
CA PHE A 201 2.17 -4.65 7.95
C PHE A 201 3.17 -4.26 9.03
N GLY A 202 4.42 -4.00 8.65
CA GLY A 202 5.42 -3.43 9.55
C GLY A 202 5.44 -1.90 9.49
N ALA A 203 5.91 -1.27 10.56
CA ALA A 203 6.20 0.16 10.54
C ALA A 203 7.23 0.49 9.45
N PRO A 204 7.07 1.61 8.73
CA PRO A 204 7.99 1.97 7.67
C PRO A 204 9.39 2.20 8.21
N ILE A 205 10.40 1.77 7.46
CA ILE A 205 11.80 1.93 7.83
C ILE A 205 12.43 2.95 6.88
N SER A 206 13.04 3.98 7.44
CA SER A 206 13.89 4.91 6.69
C SER A 206 15.06 5.34 7.58
N LYS A 207 16.28 5.34 7.02
CA LYS A 207 17.50 5.51 7.81
C LYS A 207 17.53 6.86 8.51
N GLY A 208 17.65 6.84 9.84
CA GLY A 208 17.71 8.04 10.66
C GLY A 208 16.34 8.61 11.04
N TYR A 209 15.26 7.95 10.66
CA TYR A 209 13.89 8.33 11.01
C TYR A 209 13.19 7.23 11.81
N THR A 210 12.11 7.60 12.51
CA THR A 210 11.29 6.65 13.26
C THR A 210 9.93 6.53 12.58
N GLY A 211 9.62 5.32 12.10
CA GLY A 211 8.32 5.01 11.52
C GLY A 211 7.34 4.46 12.55
N SER A 212 6.05 4.63 12.30
CA SER A 212 4.97 4.00 13.07
C SER A 212 3.75 3.70 12.23
N LEU A 213 2.91 2.78 12.69
CA LEU A 213 1.60 2.49 12.13
C LEU A 213 0.48 2.98 13.05
N SER A 214 -0.64 3.38 12.48
CA SER A 214 -1.90 3.49 13.19
C SER A 214 -2.52 2.10 13.37
N GLY A 215 -3.52 2.02 14.25
CA GLY A 215 -4.43 0.87 14.24
C GLY A 215 -5.14 0.75 12.88
N PRO A 216 -5.39 -0.47 12.39
CA PRO A 216 -6.27 -0.72 11.26
C PRO A 216 -7.71 -0.35 11.58
N TYR A 217 -8.47 -0.03 10.55
CA TYR A 217 -9.90 0.27 10.62
C TYR A 217 -10.61 -0.27 9.38
N GLU A 218 -11.87 -0.65 9.54
CA GLU A 218 -12.71 -1.09 8.43
C GLU A 218 -13.25 0.08 7.62
N TYR A 219 -13.36 -0.09 6.31
CA TYR A 219 -14.10 0.81 5.41
C TYR A 219 -14.71 0.03 4.24
N GLY A 220 -15.52 0.68 3.41
CA GLY A 220 -16.16 0.06 2.24
C GLY A 220 -17.40 -0.77 2.59
N ASP A 221 -17.65 -1.82 1.81
CA ASP A 221 -18.94 -2.54 1.81
C ASP A 221 -19.11 -3.53 2.97
N CYS A 222 -18.01 -3.96 3.59
CA CYS A 222 -18.01 -4.97 4.67
C CYS A 222 -17.71 -4.41 6.06
N LEU A 223 -18.37 -3.30 6.41
CA LEU A 223 -18.34 -2.77 7.77
C LEU A 223 -19.01 -3.73 8.75
N PHE A 224 -18.34 -4.02 9.86
CA PHE A 224 -18.83 -4.80 11.00
C PHE A 224 -19.17 -6.28 10.72
N CYS A 225 -18.88 -6.79 9.52
CA CYS A 225 -19.06 -8.22 9.20
C CYS A 225 -17.91 -9.09 9.72
N HIS A 226 -16.77 -8.49 10.05
CA HIS A 226 -15.55 -9.19 10.40
C HIS A 226 -15.01 -8.70 11.74
N ARG A 227 -14.30 -9.59 12.44
CA ARG A 227 -13.45 -9.18 13.55
C ARG A 227 -12.03 -9.26 13.05
N TRP A 228 -11.50 -8.13 12.56
CA TRP A 228 -10.05 -8.01 12.37
C TRP A 228 -9.41 -8.19 13.73
N MET A 229 -8.65 -9.28 13.89
CA MET A 229 -7.75 -9.38 15.03
C MET A 229 -6.57 -8.48 14.71
N VAL A 230 -6.73 -7.22 15.08
CA VAL A 230 -5.64 -6.27 15.10
C VAL A 230 -4.82 -6.55 16.34
N ASN A 231 -3.71 -7.27 16.17
CA ASN A 231 -2.62 -7.20 17.13
C ASN A 231 -1.58 -6.27 16.54
N GLY A 232 -1.44 -5.08 17.11
CA GLY A 232 -0.48 -4.12 16.61
C GLY A 232 -0.06 -3.10 17.65
N GLY A 233 1.25 -2.97 17.81
CA GLY A 233 1.90 -1.89 18.54
C GLY A 233 2.46 -0.85 17.57
N ARG A 234 3.29 0.09 18.04
CA ARG A 234 3.91 1.11 17.17
C ARG A 234 4.78 0.53 16.04
N SER A 235 5.19 -0.74 16.13
CA SER A 235 6.16 -1.39 15.23
C SER A 235 5.56 -2.31 14.18
N GLU A 236 4.37 -2.86 14.41
CA GLU A 236 3.73 -3.88 13.57
C GLU A 236 2.21 -3.76 13.70
N ALA A 237 1.49 -4.03 12.62
CA ALA A 237 0.04 -4.18 12.59
C ALA A 237 -0.30 -5.49 11.88
N GLU A 238 -0.67 -6.49 12.65
CA GLU A 238 -1.26 -7.72 12.13
C GLU A 238 -2.72 -7.45 11.74
N ILE A 239 -3.07 -7.76 10.51
CA ILE A 239 -4.41 -7.66 9.95
C ILE A 239 -4.82 -9.08 9.59
N MET A 240 -5.43 -9.77 10.56
CA MET A 240 -5.99 -11.10 10.33
C MET A 240 -7.51 -11.01 10.20
N TYR A 241 -8.03 -11.55 9.10
CA TYR A 241 -9.44 -11.85 8.94
C TYR A 241 -9.75 -13.15 9.70
N VAL A 242 -10.67 -13.15 10.67
CA VAL A 242 -11.18 -14.38 11.28
C VAL A 242 -12.69 -14.37 11.19
N TRP A 243 -13.26 -15.43 10.62
CA TRP A 243 -14.67 -15.72 10.75
C TRP A 243 -15.01 -15.85 12.24
N LEU A 244 -15.83 -14.94 12.78
CA LEU A 244 -16.65 -15.30 13.92
C LEU A 244 -17.67 -16.31 13.40
N VAL A 245 -17.31 -17.59 13.48
CA VAL A 245 -18.34 -18.62 13.61
C VAL A 245 -19.12 -18.16 14.84
N HIS A 246 -20.36 -17.71 14.65
CA HIS A 246 -21.30 -17.80 15.75
C HIS A 246 -21.34 -19.30 16.06
N GLU A 247 -20.64 -19.70 17.12
CA GLU A 247 -20.99 -20.92 17.82
C GLU A 247 -22.43 -20.71 18.28
N ALA A 248 -23.35 -21.26 17.49
CA ALA A 248 -24.74 -21.48 17.86
C ALA A 248 -24.84 -22.77 18.68
#